data_AF-A0A7S7U1E0-F1
#
_entry.id   AF-A0A7S7U1E0-F1
#
_cell.length_a   1.000
_cell.length_b   1.000
_cell.length_c   1.000
_cell.angle_alpha   90.00
_cell.angle_beta   90.00
_cell.angle_gamma   90.00
#
_symmetry.space_group_name_H-M   'P 1'
#
loop_
_entity.id
_entity.type
_entity.pdbx_description
1 polymer ?
#
loop_
_entity_poly.entity_id
_entity_poly.type
_entity_poly.pdbx_seq_one_letter_code
_entity_poly.pdbx_strand_id
1 'polypeptide(L)'
;MRGDCLNERMRMPSCIFCGEPLGPDTKPEHILLDAVGGRMTTRTVDCSACNNLFGNGIDKAFADQLPEIRNLLQFRSGSGRTAPALKNVKAGEQILNLGGDGKIDLVSKPFTVKENPDGTFVVDIHARSIEEIEKLIPHIAASIKMPVEEFRKQLLASPASMIEQRPNTIPFRLSFGGIDAFRSAMKSCLVLWATVVGNDEVSGEPYCAARDFVMVGGEAFCRSRTMLDTRPIPIVDEIRAAYGPLFNLIHVQSDATGCVIGHFTLYNLIAFRVVLAEMGGAPDRRMTLVSNPEAPEVWSKGSNFELPFEWLSAPEYNLEDVRGRLARFHARYAASKTPDEFERMMVDVLEKNGLKQGGPVSAALAHKIGGELGLRVAMHRLGLPFEEKATLAELMRRYRKQAAAPKEDPPSSGGDAKD
;
A
#
# COMPACT_ATOMS: atom_id res chain seq x y z
N MET A 1 23.02 26.46 -54.97
CA MET A 1 23.27 26.17 -53.54
C MET A 1 21.97 25.80 -52.84
N ARG A 2 21.40 24.65 -53.21
CA ARG A 2 20.29 23.99 -52.51
C ARG A 2 20.65 22.52 -52.52
N GLY A 3 20.84 21.95 -51.35
CA GLY A 3 21.25 20.56 -51.19
C GLY A 3 22.11 20.43 -49.96
N ASP A 4 21.46 20.37 -48.79
CA ASP A 4 21.91 19.66 -47.57
C ASP A 4 20.89 19.88 -46.43
N CYS A 5 19.59 19.63 -46.68
CA CYS A 5 18.54 19.68 -45.66
C CYS A 5 17.74 18.37 -45.52
N LEU A 6 18.24 17.24 -46.01
CA LEU A 6 17.47 15.98 -46.07
C LEU A 6 18.20 14.76 -45.48
N ASN A 7 19.12 14.94 -44.53
CA ASN A 7 19.76 13.82 -43.84
C ASN A 7 19.99 14.04 -42.33
N GLU A 8 19.16 14.84 -41.66
CA GLU A 8 18.87 14.59 -40.24
C GLU A 8 17.96 13.35 -40.18
N ARG A 9 18.54 12.18 -40.42
CA ARG A 9 17.94 10.93 -39.96
C ARG A 9 17.63 11.13 -38.48
N MET A 10 16.36 11.10 -38.10
CA MET A 10 15.91 11.08 -36.70
C MET A 10 16.79 10.08 -35.95
N ARG A 11 17.76 10.60 -35.19
CA ARG A 11 18.65 9.77 -34.40
C ARG A 11 17.75 9.11 -33.37
N MET A 12 17.64 7.79 -33.42
CA MET A 12 16.83 7.08 -32.44
C MET A 12 17.39 7.39 -31.04
N PRO A 13 16.53 7.78 -30.08
CA PRO A 13 17.00 8.05 -28.73
C PRO A 13 17.65 6.79 -28.17
N SER A 14 18.73 6.95 -27.41
CA SER A 14 19.48 5.84 -26.81
C SER A 14 19.18 5.77 -25.31
N CYS A 15 19.22 4.57 -24.75
CA CYS A 15 19.04 4.34 -23.31
C CYS A 15 20.07 5.13 -22.52
N ILE A 16 19.62 5.94 -21.55
CA ILE A 16 20.55 6.76 -20.76
C ILE A 16 21.55 5.92 -19.96
N PHE A 17 21.20 4.67 -19.61
CA PHE A 17 22.03 3.82 -18.75
C PHE A 17 23.04 2.94 -19.50
N CYS A 18 22.68 2.42 -20.68
CA CYS A 18 23.53 1.47 -21.41
C CYS A 18 23.78 1.84 -22.87
N GLY A 19 23.17 2.91 -23.38
CA GLY A 19 23.35 3.38 -24.76
C GLY A 19 22.61 2.56 -25.82
N GLU A 20 21.89 1.49 -25.47
CA GLU A 20 21.08 0.72 -26.41
C GLU A 20 20.00 1.58 -27.08
N PRO A 21 19.78 1.47 -28.40
CA PRO A 21 18.78 2.26 -29.10
C PRO A 21 17.36 1.93 -28.61
N LEU A 22 16.53 2.95 -28.46
CA LEU A 22 15.15 2.83 -28.03
C LEU A 22 14.23 2.84 -29.25
N GLY A 23 13.32 1.86 -29.30
CA GLY A 23 12.34 1.72 -30.37
C GLY A 23 10.89 1.60 -29.86
N PRO A 24 9.91 1.48 -30.77
CA PRO A 24 8.49 1.32 -30.44
C PRO A 24 8.19 0.14 -29.50
N ASP A 25 8.98 -0.93 -29.60
CA ASP A 25 8.82 -2.15 -28.79
C ASP A 25 9.41 -2.04 -27.37
N THR A 26 10.06 -0.91 -27.05
CA THR A 26 10.58 -0.65 -25.70
C THR A 26 9.44 -0.64 -24.70
N LYS A 27 9.48 -1.54 -23.71
CA LYS A 27 8.51 -1.57 -22.61
C LYS A 27 8.43 -0.22 -21.90
N PRO A 28 7.22 0.22 -21.51
CA PRO A 28 7.06 1.47 -20.79
C PRO A 28 7.70 1.35 -19.39
N GLU A 29 8.55 2.32 -19.05
CA GLU A 29 9.14 2.50 -17.73
C GLU A 29 8.28 3.44 -16.89
N HIS A 30 8.06 3.10 -15.62
CA HIS A 30 7.34 3.93 -14.67
C HIS A 30 8.30 4.92 -14.00
N ILE A 31 8.13 6.22 -14.25
CA ILE A 31 9.05 7.24 -13.68
C ILE A 31 8.95 7.24 -12.15
N LEU A 32 7.73 7.27 -11.62
CA LEU A 32 7.43 6.92 -10.24
C LEU A 32 6.99 5.45 -10.22
N LEU A 33 7.56 4.63 -9.33
CA LEU A 33 7.31 3.18 -9.34
C LEU A 33 5.82 2.82 -9.30
N ASP A 34 5.41 1.85 -10.12
CA ASP A 34 4.04 1.31 -10.10
C ASP A 34 3.64 0.88 -8.68
N ALA A 35 4.56 0.22 -7.96
CA ALA A 35 4.35 -0.29 -6.62
C ALA A 35 3.98 0.80 -5.59
N VAL A 36 4.24 2.08 -5.87
CA VAL A 36 3.90 3.19 -4.97
C VAL A 36 2.75 4.07 -5.48
N GLY A 37 2.06 3.63 -6.53
CA GLY A 37 0.94 4.35 -7.14
C GLY A 37 1.29 5.12 -8.41
N GLY A 38 2.52 5.00 -8.92
CA GLY A 38 2.96 5.78 -10.08
C GLY A 38 2.34 5.30 -11.39
N ARG A 39 1.68 6.22 -12.12
CA ARG A 39 1.03 5.94 -13.42
C ARG A 39 1.77 6.51 -14.63
N MET A 40 2.60 7.54 -14.42
CA MET A 40 3.34 8.14 -15.51
C MET A 40 4.40 7.16 -16.03
N THR A 41 4.33 6.87 -17.33
CA THR A 41 5.32 6.03 -18.00
C THR A 41 6.03 6.75 -19.15
N THR A 42 7.19 6.22 -19.54
CA THR A 42 7.94 6.67 -20.73
C THR A 42 8.51 5.46 -21.48
N ARG A 43 8.69 5.59 -22.79
CA ARG A 43 9.39 4.60 -23.65
C ARG A 43 10.67 5.16 -24.26
N THR A 44 11.01 6.39 -23.91
CA THR A 44 12.01 7.18 -24.63
C THR A 44 13.27 7.42 -23.81
N VAL A 45 13.43 6.80 -22.63
CA VAL A 45 14.54 7.11 -21.71
C VAL A 45 15.44 5.90 -21.46
N ASP A 46 14.87 4.74 -21.14
CA ASP A 46 15.62 3.53 -20.82
C ASP A 46 15.10 2.30 -21.60
N CYS A 47 16.01 1.36 -21.85
CA CYS A 47 15.69 0.16 -22.61
C CYS A 47 15.00 -0.88 -21.71
N SER A 48 14.32 -1.85 -22.34
CA SER A 48 13.62 -2.91 -21.61
C SER A 48 14.54 -3.78 -20.75
N ALA A 49 15.82 -3.94 -21.12
CA ALA A 49 16.78 -4.70 -20.32
C ALA A 49 17.12 -3.97 -19.00
N CYS A 50 17.43 -2.67 -19.06
CA CYS A 50 17.66 -1.84 -17.88
C CYS A 50 16.41 -1.75 -17.01
N ASN A 51 15.23 -1.49 -17.59
CA ASN A 51 13.96 -1.48 -16.87
C ASN A 51 13.73 -2.80 -16.11
N ASN A 52 13.86 -3.97 -16.77
CA ASN A 52 13.71 -5.27 -16.10
C ASN A 52 14.78 -5.50 -15.00
N LEU A 53 16.02 -5.04 -15.21
CA LEU A 53 17.10 -5.13 -14.22
C LEU A 53 16.74 -4.32 -12.97
N PHE A 54 16.29 -3.08 -13.13
CA PHE A 54 15.90 -2.22 -12.02
C PHE A 54 14.65 -2.74 -11.32
N GLY A 55 13.64 -3.18 -12.07
CA GLY A 55 12.42 -3.78 -11.55
C GLY A 55 12.65 -5.01 -10.68
N ASN A 56 13.64 -5.85 -11.01
CA ASN A 56 14.02 -7.02 -10.21
C ASN A 56 15.07 -6.73 -9.12
N GLY A 57 15.67 -5.54 -9.13
CA GLY A 57 16.74 -5.13 -8.22
C GLY A 57 16.32 -3.94 -7.37
N ILE A 58 16.82 -2.75 -7.72
CA ILE A 58 16.71 -1.53 -6.90
C ILE A 58 15.25 -1.08 -6.66
N ASP A 59 14.38 -1.19 -7.66
CA ASP A 59 12.98 -0.77 -7.54
C ASP A 59 12.19 -1.74 -6.66
N LYS A 60 12.51 -3.04 -6.74
CA LYS A 60 11.99 -4.05 -5.80
C LYS A 60 12.47 -3.78 -4.37
N ALA A 61 13.77 -3.52 -4.18
CA ALA A 61 14.33 -3.24 -2.87
C ALA A 61 13.71 -1.97 -2.23
N PHE A 62 13.40 -0.95 -3.04
CA PHE A 62 12.64 0.22 -2.59
C PHE A 62 11.19 -0.13 -2.23
N ALA A 63 10.50 -0.87 -3.10
CA ALA A 63 9.09 -1.25 -2.88
C ALA A 63 8.89 -2.17 -1.67
N ASP A 64 9.85 -3.05 -1.37
CA ASP A 64 9.82 -3.98 -0.24
C ASP A 64 9.90 -3.26 1.13
N GLN A 65 10.19 -1.95 1.18
CA GLN A 65 10.18 -1.13 2.40
C GLN A 65 8.79 -0.56 2.77
N LEU A 66 7.81 -0.75 1.88
CA LEU A 66 6.49 -0.12 1.94
C LEU A 66 5.28 -1.04 2.19
N PRO A 67 5.39 -2.39 2.30
CA PRO A 67 4.22 -3.25 2.50
C PRO A 67 3.34 -2.80 3.66
N GLU A 68 3.89 -2.42 4.81
CA GLU A 68 3.16 -2.04 6.01
C GLU A 68 2.31 -0.79 5.79
N ILE A 69 2.89 0.25 5.20
CA ILE A 69 2.19 1.50 4.90
C ILE A 69 1.10 1.27 3.86
N ARG A 70 1.43 0.53 2.80
CA ARG A 70 0.48 0.23 1.73
C ARG A 70 -0.67 -0.64 2.22
N ASN A 71 -0.40 -1.60 3.11
CA ASN A 71 -1.41 -2.46 3.71
C ASN A 71 -2.32 -1.65 4.64
N LEU A 72 -1.74 -0.84 5.52
CA LEU A 72 -2.49 0.00 6.46
C LEU A 72 -3.44 0.96 5.75
N LEU A 73 -2.99 1.63 4.68
CA LEU A 73 -3.85 2.56 3.93
C LEU A 73 -4.58 1.95 2.74
N GLN A 74 -4.41 0.64 2.50
CA GLN A 74 -4.98 -0.05 1.34
C GLN A 74 -4.59 0.63 0.00
N PHE A 75 -3.38 1.19 -0.06
CA PHE A 75 -2.87 1.88 -1.25
C PHE A 75 -2.65 0.92 -2.42
N ARG A 76 -3.27 1.27 -3.55
CA ARG A 76 -3.12 0.53 -4.80
C ARG A 76 -1.84 0.91 -5.53
N SER A 77 -1.33 -0.01 -6.35
CA SER A 77 -0.30 0.32 -7.33
C SER A 77 -0.87 1.25 -8.42
N GLY A 78 -0.03 1.83 -9.26
CA GLY A 78 -0.47 2.61 -10.44
C GLY A 78 -1.37 1.80 -11.38
N SER A 79 -1.12 0.50 -11.46
CA SER A 79 -1.89 -0.53 -12.16
C SER A 79 -3.12 -1.06 -11.39
N GLY A 80 -3.43 -0.51 -10.21
CA GLY A 80 -4.63 -0.84 -9.45
C GLY A 80 -4.54 -2.08 -8.54
N ARG A 81 -3.38 -2.75 -8.47
CA ARG A 81 -3.16 -3.93 -7.63
C ARG A 81 -3.15 -3.55 -6.15
N THR A 82 -3.75 -4.39 -5.30
CA THR A 82 -3.74 -4.20 -3.84
C THR A 82 -2.33 -4.26 -3.26
N ALA A 83 -2.19 -3.83 -2.01
CA ALA A 83 -0.93 -3.99 -1.29
C ALA A 83 -0.56 -5.48 -1.15
N PRO A 84 0.74 -5.81 -1.00
CA PRO A 84 1.13 -7.15 -0.58
C PRO A 84 0.48 -7.54 0.75
N ALA A 85 0.11 -8.81 0.89
CA ALA A 85 -0.37 -9.34 2.16
C ALA A 85 0.79 -9.49 3.15
N LEU A 86 0.58 -9.10 4.40
CA LEU A 86 1.53 -9.29 5.49
C LEU A 86 1.18 -10.58 6.21
N LYS A 87 2.09 -11.56 6.20
CA LYS A 87 1.83 -12.90 6.77
C LYS A 87 2.45 -13.03 8.15
N ASN A 88 1.78 -13.79 9.02
CA ASN A 88 2.25 -14.15 10.35
C ASN A 88 2.66 -12.95 11.22
N VAL A 89 1.91 -11.86 11.13
CA VAL A 89 2.11 -10.63 11.88
C VAL A 89 1.67 -10.84 13.33
N LYS A 90 2.53 -10.51 14.30
CA LYS A 90 2.24 -10.68 15.72
C LYS A 90 1.38 -9.53 16.26
N ALA A 91 0.30 -9.86 16.95
CA ALA A 91 -0.61 -8.93 17.63
C ALA A 91 -0.82 -9.39 19.09
N GLY A 92 0.06 -8.96 19.99
CA GLY A 92 0.12 -9.56 21.34
C GLY A 92 0.45 -11.06 21.26
N GLU A 93 -0.41 -11.91 21.82
CA GLU A 93 -0.27 -13.38 21.73
C GLU A 93 -0.86 -13.99 20.45
N GLN A 94 -1.54 -13.19 19.62
CA GLN A 94 -2.12 -13.66 18.37
C GLN A 94 -1.14 -13.53 17.20
N ILE A 95 -1.28 -14.41 16.21
CA ILE A 95 -0.60 -14.34 14.93
C ILE A 95 -1.67 -14.11 13.86
N LEU A 96 -1.48 -13.12 12.99
CA LEU A 96 -2.46 -12.67 12.01
C LEU A 96 -1.87 -12.67 10.59
N ASN A 97 -2.70 -12.88 9.57
CA ASN A 97 -2.41 -12.48 8.21
C ASN A 97 -3.23 -11.23 7.87
N LEU A 98 -2.59 -10.20 7.33
CA LEU A 98 -3.23 -8.97 6.89
C LEU A 98 -3.25 -8.94 5.37
N GLY A 99 -4.42 -9.08 4.77
CA GLY A 99 -4.64 -8.92 3.34
C GLY A 99 -4.41 -7.48 2.90
N GLY A 100 -3.96 -7.27 1.66
CA GLY A 100 -3.77 -5.93 1.10
C GLY A 100 -5.08 -5.17 0.83
N ASP A 101 -6.21 -5.83 1.00
CA ASP A 101 -7.56 -5.27 1.01
C ASP A 101 -8.05 -4.95 2.43
N GLY A 102 -7.17 -5.02 3.44
CA GLY A 102 -7.48 -4.77 4.85
C GLY A 102 -8.19 -5.92 5.55
N LYS A 103 -8.35 -7.09 4.92
CA LYS A 103 -8.84 -8.29 5.61
C LYS A 103 -7.82 -8.79 6.62
N ILE A 104 -8.32 -9.29 7.74
CA ILE A 104 -7.50 -9.82 8.83
C ILE A 104 -7.93 -11.26 9.06
N ASP A 105 -6.98 -12.19 8.96
CA ASP A 105 -7.18 -13.60 9.27
C ASP A 105 -6.37 -13.97 10.51
N LEU A 106 -7.01 -14.56 11.52
CA LEU A 106 -6.30 -15.16 12.65
C LEU A 106 -5.61 -16.45 12.19
N VAL A 107 -4.30 -16.53 12.44
CA VAL A 107 -3.51 -17.76 12.26
C VAL A 107 -3.62 -18.56 13.55
N SER A 108 -4.60 -19.46 13.61
CA SER A 108 -4.76 -20.43 14.68
C SER A 108 -4.74 -21.86 14.13
N LYS A 109 -4.43 -22.82 15.00
CA LYS A 109 -4.75 -24.21 14.68
C LYS A 109 -6.27 -24.34 14.65
N PRO A 110 -6.87 -24.88 13.57
CA PRO A 110 -8.31 -24.87 13.40
C PRO A 110 -9.05 -25.74 14.42
N PHE A 111 -8.36 -26.73 15.00
CA PHE A 111 -8.85 -27.52 16.11
C PHE A 111 -7.72 -28.19 16.90
N THR A 112 -8.02 -28.61 18.12
CA THR A 112 -7.20 -29.54 18.91
C THR A 112 -8.04 -30.71 19.40
N VAL A 113 -7.42 -31.88 19.51
CA VAL A 113 -8.06 -33.10 20.02
C VAL A 113 -7.20 -33.64 21.16
N LYS A 114 -7.81 -33.86 22.32
CA LYS A 114 -7.17 -34.48 23.48
C LYS A 114 -7.96 -35.71 23.88
N GLU A 115 -7.30 -36.85 23.96
CA GLU A 115 -7.88 -38.09 24.48
C GLU A 115 -7.74 -38.13 25.99
N ASN A 116 -8.83 -38.39 26.69
CA ASN A 116 -8.88 -38.56 28.12
C ASN A 116 -8.56 -40.02 28.50
N PRO A 117 -8.15 -40.30 29.75
CA PRO A 117 -7.84 -41.66 30.21
C PRO A 117 -9.01 -42.67 30.11
N ASP A 118 -10.25 -42.18 30.03
CA ASP A 118 -11.47 -42.97 29.89
C ASP A 118 -11.85 -43.27 28.43
N GLY A 119 -11.02 -42.85 27.47
CA GLY A 119 -11.27 -43.00 26.03
C GLY A 119 -12.23 -41.96 25.44
N THR A 120 -12.64 -40.94 26.22
CA THR A 120 -13.39 -39.80 25.69
C THR A 120 -12.46 -38.77 25.06
N PHE A 121 -12.98 -37.95 24.13
CA PHE A 121 -12.19 -36.92 23.46
C PHE A 121 -12.71 -35.53 23.81
N VAL A 122 -11.80 -34.61 24.13
CA VAL A 122 -12.08 -33.17 24.19
C VAL A 122 -11.61 -32.56 22.87
N VAL A 123 -12.54 -31.92 22.17
CA VAL A 123 -12.28 -31.27 20.89
C VAL A 123 -12.54 -29.77 21.04
N ASP A 124 -11.50 -28.98 20.86
CA ASP A 124 -11.60 -27.52 20.76
C ASP A 124 -11.52 -27.12 19.30
N ILE A 125 -12.51 -26.37 18.79
CA ILE A 125 -12.56 -25.92 17.39
C ILE A 125 -12.50 -24.39 17.36
N HIS A 126 -11.60 -23.85 16.55
CA HIS A 126 -11.49 -22.42 16.27
C HIS A 126 -11.61 -22.21 14.76
N ALA A 127 -12.66 -21.51 14.35
CA ALA A 127 -12.92 -21.24 12.93
C ALA A 127 -13.39 -19.79 12.73
N ARG A 128 -13.12 -19.23 11.55
CA ARG A 128 -13.51 -17.87 11.16
C ARG A 128 -14.92 -17.80 10.56
N SER A 129 -15.51 -18.94 10.21
CA SER A 129 -16.88 -19.01 9.71
C SER A 129 -17.50 -20.38 9.92
N ILE A 130 -18.82 -20.45 9.80
CA ILE A 130 -19.59 -21.70 9.88
C ILE A 130 -19.22 -22.65 8.72
N GLU A 131 -18.96 -22.12 7.54
CA GLU A 131 -18.52 -22.89 6.37
C GLU A 131 -17.17 -23.54 6.61
N GLU A 132 -16.28 -22.89 7.38
CA GLU A 132 -15.01 -23.47 7.78
C GLU A 132 -15.21 -24.60 8.80
N ILE A 133 -16.11 -24.45 9.78
CA ILE A 133 -16.47 -25.53 10.70
C ILE A 133 -16.95 -26.76 9.93
N GLU A 134 -17.86 -26.59 8.96
CA GLU A 134 -18.37 -27.69 8.14
C GLU A 134 -17.26 -28.41 7.35
N LYS A 135 -16.23 -27.68 6.89
CA LYS A 135 -15.07 -28.27 6.22
C LYS A 135 -14.15 -29.04 7.18
N LEU A 136 -14.10 -28.65 8.45
CA LEU A 136 -13.27 -29.31 9.47
C LEU A 136 -13.90 -30.60 10.02
N ILE A 137 -15.23 -30.69 10.05
CA ILE A 137 -15.98 -31.83 10.60
C ILE A 137 -15.45 -33.21 10.13
N PRO A 138 -15.24 -33.48 8.83
CA PRO A 138 -14.75 -34.79 8.39
C PRO A 138 -13.35 -35.13 8.91
N HIS A 139 -12.46 -34.13 8.99
CA HIS A 139 -11.09 -34.31 9.46
C HIS A 139 -11.05 -34.60 10.97
N ILE A 140 -11.88 -33.90 11.74
CA ILE A 140 -11.99 -34.11 13.19
C ILE A 140 -12.59 -35.48 13.47
N ALA A 141 -13.72 -35.82 12.83
CA ALA A 141 -14.39 -37.11 13.01
C ALA A 141 -13.44 -38.29 12.71
N ALA A 142 -12.63 -38.19 11.65
CA ALA A 142 -11.60 -39.17 11.34
C ALA A 142 -10.53 -39.26 12.45
N SER A 143 -10.09 -38.13 13.01
CA SER A 143 -9.06 -38.10 14.07
C SER A 143 -9.50 -38.77 15.38
N ILE A 144 -10.79 -38.73 15.71
CA ILE A 144 -11.38 -39.38 16.90
C ILE A 144 -12.06 -40.72 16.56
N LYS A 145 -11.94 -41.20 15.31
CA LYS A 145 -12.54 -42.45 14.82
C LYS A 145 -14.07 -42.55 15.05
N MET A 146 -14.76 -41.42 14.91
CA MET A 146 -16.22 -41.32 15.04
C MET A 146 -16.89 -41.15 13.67
N PRO A 147 -18.09 -41.73 13.42
CA PRO A 147 -18.86 -41.42 12.21
C PRO A 147 -19.14 -39.92 12.09
N VAL A 148 -18.98 -39.37 10.88
CA VAL A 148 -19.12 -37.93 10.60
C VAL A 148 -20.46 -37.36 11.06
N GLU A 149 -21.57 -38.06 10.78
CA GLU A 149 -22.91 -37.57 11.15
C GLU A 149 -23.15 -37.61 12.66
N GLU A 150 -22.57 -38.58 13.37
CA GLU A 150 -22.66 -38.65 14.82
C GLU A 150 -21.87 -37.51 15.47
N PHE A 151 -20.64 -37.27 15.00
CA PHE A 151 -19.84 -36.13 15.45
C PHE A 151 -20.55 -34.80 15.17
N ARG A 152 -21.11 -34.63 13.97
CA ARG A 152 -21.88 -33.42 13.61
C ARG A 152 -23.05 -33.20 14.57
N LYS A 153 -23.81 -34.24 14.91
CA LYS A 153 -24.95 -34.14 15.83
C LYS A 153 -24.51 -33.70 17.23
N GLN A 154 -23.42 -34.24 17.75
CA GLN A 154 -22.86 -33.85 19.05
C GLN A 154 -22.32 -32.42 19.01
N LEU A 155 -21.62 -32.06 17.95
CA LEU A 155 -21.06 -30.73 17.77
C LEU A 155 -22.15 -29.64 17.68
N LEU A 156 -23.26 -29.91 17.00
CA LEU A 156 -24.40 -28.98 16.91
C LEU A 156 -25.04 -28.66 18.26
N ALA A 157 -25.05 -29.62 19.19
CA ALA A 157 -25.58 -29.45 20.55
C ALA A 157 -24.55 -28.87 21.52
N SER A 158 -23.28 -28.77 21.11
CA SER A 158 -22.20 -28.32 21.97
C SER A 158 -22.27 -26.80 22.22
N PRO A 159 -21.81 -26.33 23.41
CA PRO A 159 -21.61 -24.91 23.65
C PRO A 159 -20.65 -24.32 22.62
N ALA A 160 -21.01 -23.17 22.09
CA ALA A 160 -20.19 -22.42 21.15
C ALA A 160 -20.24 -20.92 21.51
N SER A 161 -19.20 -20.20 21.12
CA SER A 161 -19.20 -18.75 21.18
C SER A 161 -18.78 -18.14 19.86
N MET A 162 -19.48 -17.06 19.48
CA MET A 162 -19.00 -16.12 18.48
C MET A 162 -18.22 -15.04 19.21
N ILE A 163 -16.97 -14.83 18.80
CA ILE A 163 -16.11 -13.81 19.41
C ILE A 163 -15.77 -12.78 18.34
N GLU A 164 -16.20 -11.55 18.57
CA GLU A 164 -15.77 -10.38 17.80
C GLU A 164 -14.73 -9.62 18.63
N GLN A 165 -13.53 -9.50 18.10
CA GLN A 165 -12.43 -8.88 18.82
C GLN A 165 -11.56 -8.06 17.88
N ARG A 166 -11.18 -6.86 18.33
CA ARG A 166 -10.14 -6.08 17.68
C ARG A 166 -8.77 -6.73 17.96
N PRO A 167 -7.93 -6.92 16.93
CA PRO A 167 -6.53 -7.27 17.14
C PRO A 167 -5.85 -6.36 18.17
N ASN A 168 -4.96 -6.94 18.97
CA ASN A 168 -4.04 -6.16 19.79
C ASN A 168 -3.13 -5.29 18.91
N THR A 169 -2.39 -4.38 19.55
CA THR A 169 -1.39 -3.55 18.86
C THR A 169 -0.43 -4.41 18.04
N ILE A 170 -0.29 -4.06 16.77
CA ILE A 170 0.64 -4.67 15.83
C ILE A 170 1.87 -3.78 15.72
N PRO A 171 3.05 -4.19 16.23
CA PRO A 171 4.27 -3.42 16.07
C PRO A 171 4.83 -3.62 14.67
N PHE A 172 4.95 -2.52 13.91
CA PHE A 172 5.69 -2.50 12.65
C PHE A 172 7.02 -1.77 12.82
N ARG A 173 8.08 -2.34 12.24
CA ARG A 173 9.38 -1.68 12.14
C ARG A 173 9.56 -1.17 10.71
N LEU A 174 9.30 0.11 10.51
CA LEU A 174 9.55 0.76 9.23
C LEU A 174 11.05 1.07 9.11
N SER A 175 11.64 0.72 7.96
CA SER A 175 13.02 1.03 7.63
C SER A 175 13.06 1.66 6.25
N PHE A 176 13.65 2.84 6.15
CA PHE A 176 13.75 3.59 4.90
C PHE A 176 15.20 3.87 4.56
N GLY A 177 15.52 3.88 3.26
CA GLY A 177 16.86 4.18 2.78
C GLY A 177 17.66 2.92 2.49
N GLY A 178 18.99 3.04 2.67
CA GLY A 178 19.94 2.08 2.12
C GLY A 178 20.28 2.37 0.66
N ILE A 179 21.38 1.76 0.21
CA ILE A 179 21.97 2.04 -1.10
C ILE A 179 20.97 1.81 -2.23
N ASP A 180 20.26 0.68 -2.22
CA ASP A 180 19.33 0.34 -3.30
C ASP A 180 18.09 1.25 -3.34
N ALA A 181 17.63 1.74 -2.18
CA ALA A 181 16.55 2.71 -2.17
C ALA A 181 16.98 4.05 -2.79
N PHE A 182 18.19 4.52 -2.45
CA PHE A 182 18.74 5.72 -3.08
C PHE A 182 19.01 5.53 -4.58
N ARG A 183 19.42 4.34 -5.01
CA ARG A 183 19.57 4.01 -6.44
C ARG A 183 18.23 4.10 -7.16
N SER A 184 17.16 3.54 -6.59
CA SER A 184 15.82 3.62 -7.18
C SER A 184 15.27 5.05 -7.24
N ALA A 185 15.45 5.83 -6.16
CA ALA A 185 15.10 7.25 -6.14
C ALA A 185 15.89 8.05 -7.19
N MET A 186 17.21 7.82 -7.28
CA MET A 186 18.07 8.46 -8.28
C MET A 186 17.69 8.09 -9.71
N LYS A 187 17.39 6.81 -9.98
CA LYS A 187 16.88 6.35 -11.27
C LYS A 187 15.60 7.10 -11.64
N SER A 188 14.66 7.19 -10.71
CA SER A 188 13.38 7.89 -10.93
C SER A 188 13.60 9.38 -11.25
N CYS A 189 14.53 10.05 -10.55
CA CYS A 189 14.91 11.43 -10.84
C CYS A 189 15.63 11.58 -12.20
N LEU A 190 16.59 10.73 -12.53
CA LEU A 190 17.29 10.75 -13.83
C LEU A 190 16.32 10.52 -14.98
N VAL A 191 15.39 9.58 -14.83
CA VAL A 191 14.40 9.28 -15.85
C VAL A 191 13.46 10.47 -16.05
N LEU A 192 12.97 11.09 -14.97
CA LEU A 192 12.16 12.31 -15.07
C LEU A 192 12.93 13.45 -15.74
N TRP A 193 14.19 13.64 -15.35
CA TRP A 193 15.05 14.69 -15.89
C TRP A 193 15.31 14.55 -17.38
N ALA A 194 15.61 13.33 -17.85
CA ALA A 194 15.81 13.02 -19.26
C ALA A 194 14.58 13.37 -20.12
N THR A 195 13.38 13.32 -19.56
CA THR A 195 12.16 13.75 -20.29
C THR A 195 12.06 15.26 -20.54
N VAL A 196 12.99 16.05 -20.02
CA VAL A 196 13.04 17.51 -20.18
C VAL A 196 14.27 17.94 -20.96
N VAL A 197 15.43 17.41 -20.59
CA VAL A 197 16.71 17.84 -21.17
C VAL A 197 17.18 16.91 -22.31
N GLY A 198 16.53 15.77 -22.47
CA GLY A 198 16.87 14.78 -23.49
C GLY A 198 17.92 13.77 -23.04
N ASN A 199 17.92 12.59 -23.68
CA ASN A 199 18.80 11.49 -23.29
C ASN A 199 20.27 11.78 -23.59
N ASP A 200 20.57 12.52 -24.66
CA ASP A 200 21.95 12.84 -25.05
C ASP A 200 22.65 13.66 -23.96
N GLU A 201 21.93 14.60 -23.33
CA GLU A 201 22.44 15.36 -22.18
C GLU A 201 22.67 14.46 -20.96
N VAL A 202 21.67 13.66 -20.57
CA VAL A 202 21.77 12.78 -19.40
C VAL A 202 22.80 11.66 -19.59
N SER A 203 23.10 11.29 -20.84
CA SER A 203 24.16 10.34 -21.20
C SER A 203 25.56 10.97 -21.18
N GLY A 204 25.65 12.30 -21.06
CA GLY A 204 26.89 13.05 -20.98
C GLY A 204 27.70 12.82 -19.70
N GLU A 205 28.88 13.44 -19.66
CA GLU A 205 29.84 13.34 -18.56
C GLU A 205 29.28 13.81 -17.19
N PRO A 206 28.53 14.92 -17.09
CA PRO A 206 28.07 15.46 -15.79
C PRO A 206 27.28 14.47 -14.93
N TYR A 207 26.57 13.55 -15.59
CA TYR A 207 25.68 12.57 -14.97
C TYR A 207 26.32 11.18 -14.84
N CYS A 208 27.53 10.95 -15.36
CA CYS A 208 28.15 9.62 -15.43
C CYS A 208 28.17 8.93 -14.06
N ALA A 209 28.64 9.64 -13.02
CA ALA A 209 28.70 9.10 -11.68
C ALA A 209 27.32 8.71 -11.10
N ALA A 210 26.27 9.48 -11.40
CA ALA A 210 24.91 9.17 -10.98
C ALA A 210 24.35 7.94 -11.71
N ARG A 211 24.60 7.82 -13.01
CA ARG A 211 24.21 6.63 -13.80
C ARG A 211 24.94 5.39 -13.32
N ASP A 212 26.24 5.48 -13.07
CA ASP A 212 27.05 4.38 -12.55
C ASP A 212 26.54 3.94 -11.18
N PHE A 213 26.22 4.89 -10.30
CA PHE A 213 25.62 4.57 -9.01
C PHE A 213 24.28 3.83 -9.17
N VAL A 214 23.41 4.25 -10.08
CA VAL A 214 22.17 3.49 -10.38
C VAL A 214 22.49 2.07 -10.86
N MET A 215 23.45 1.90 -11.75
CA MET A 215 23.78 0.61 -12.36
C MET A 215 24.45 -0.38 -11.41
N VAL A 216 25.44 0.08 -10.63
CA VAL A 216 26.30 -0.80 -9.82
C VAL A 216 26.37 -0.45 -8.33
N GLY A 217 25.80 0.68 -7.92
CA GLY A 217 25.87 1.17 -6.54
C GLY A 217 27.21 1.80 -6.19
N GLY A 218 27.44 2.03 -4.90
CA GLY A 218 28.70 2.59 -4.40
C GLY A 218 28.53 3.36 -3.10
N GLU A 219 29.16 2.87 -2.02
CA GLU A 219 29.04 3.51 -0.70
C GLU A 219 29.57 4.94 -0.67
N ALA A 220 30.70 5.20 -1.34
CA ALA A 220 31.31 6.53 -1.37
C ALA A 220 30.35 7.55 -2.01
N PHE A 221 29.77 7.20 -3.16
CA PHE A 221 28.77 8.03 -3.84
C PHE A 221 27.52 8.21 -2.96
N CYS A 222 27.00 7.12 -2.37
CA CYS A 222 25.82 7.19 -1.50
C CYS A 222 26.06 8.18 -0.35
N ARG A 223 27.20 8.09 0.34
CA ARG A 223 27.53 8.97 1.47
C ARG A 223 27.69 10.44 1.06
N SER A 224 28.23 10.74 -0.11
CA SER A 224 28.53 12.12 -0.52
C SER A 224 27.38 12.81 -1.25
N ARG A 225 26.55 12.06 -1.99
CA ARG A 225 25.57 12.63 -2.93
C ARG A 225 24.11 12.27 -2.62
N THR A 226 23.85 11.56 -1.53
CA THR A 226 22.48 11.18 -1.16
C THR A 226 22.20 11.48 0.30
N MET A 227 20.97 11.89 0.60
CA MET A 227 20.54 12.09 1.98
C MET A 227 19.04 11.91 2.12
N LEU A 228 18.60 11.45 3.29
CA LEU A 228 17.19 11.55 3.66
C LEU A 228 16.88 13.02 4.01
N ASP A 229 15.69 13.48 3.64
CA ASP A 229 15.22 14.82 3.96
C ASP A 229 13.86 14.75 4.66
N THR A 230 13.78 15.35 5.85
CA THR A 230 12.58 15.32 6.71
C THR A 230 12.00 16.70 6.92
N ARG A 231 12.59 17.73 6.31
CA ARG A 231 12.07 19.10 6.38
C ARG A 231 10.72 19.18 5.68
N PRO A 232 9.79 20.02 6.17
CA PRO A 232 8.56 20.32 5.44
C PRO A 232 8.87 20.89 4.05
N ILE A 233 8.13 20.45 3.04
CA ILE A 233 8.22 21.03 1.70
C ILE A 233 7.66 22.47 1.78
N PRO A 234 8.38 23.51 1.29
CA PRO A 234 7.95 24.90 1.43
C PRO A 234 6.54 25.19 0.89
N ILE A 235 6.14 24.48 -0.16
CA ILE A 235 4.85 24.60 -0.85
C ILE A 235 3.91 23.43 -0.53
N VAL A 236 4.09 22.77 0.63
CA VAL A 236 3.33 21.56 0.97
C VAL A 236 1.83 21.79 0.95
N ASP A 237 1.34 22.96 1.37
CA ASP A 237 -0.10 23.21 1.46
C ASP A 237 -0.75 23.37 0.08
N GLU A 238 -0.05 23.92 -0.90
CA GLU A 238 -0.49 23.98 -2.29
C GLU A 238 -0.58 22.58 -2.91
N ILE A 239 0.44 21.74 -2.67
CA ILE A 239 0.43 20.35 -3.11
C ILE A 239 -0.72 19.60 -2.44
N ARG A 240 -0.94 19.80 -1.14
CA ARG A 240 -2.05 19.15 -0.41
C ARG A 240 -3.42 19.57 -0.91
N ALA A 241 -3.59 20.84 -1.27
CA ALA A 241 -4.84 21.32 -1.84
C ALA A 241 -5.15 20.63 -3.18
N ALA A 242 -4.13 20.36 -4.00
CA ALA A 242 -4.30 19.75 -5.32
C ALA A 242 -4.32 18.21 -5.32
N TYR A 243 -3.53 17.56 -4.46
CA TYR A 243 -3.29 16.11 -4.48
C TYR A 243 -3.67 15.39 -3.19
N GLY A 244 -4.16 16.11 -2.18
CA GLY A 244 -4.49 15.55 -0.88
C GLY A 244 -3.30 15.51 0.09
N PRO A 245 -3.55 15.15 1.36
CA PRO A 245 -2.55 15.22 2.43
C PRO A 245 -1.38 14.25 2.23
N LEU A 246 -1.64 13.14 1.53
CA LEU A 246 -0.68 12.11 1.16
C LEU A 246 -0.43 12.24 -0.34
N PHE A 247 0.83 12.41 -0.73
CA PHE A 247 1.22 12.52 -2.14
C PHE A 247 2.63 11.97 -2.33
N ASN A 248 2.93 11.53 -3.54
CA ASN A 248 4.31 11.31 -3.97
C ASN A 248 4.74 12.51 -4.81
N LEU A 249 6.01 12.90 -4.69
CA LEU A 249 6.59 14.02 -5.41
C LEU A 249 7.98 13.61 -5.90
N ILE A 250 8.25 13.79 -7.19
CA ILE A 250 9.59 13.80 -7.75
C ILE A 250 9.81 15.19 -8.31
N HIS A 251 10.77 15.93 -7.76
CA HIS A 251 11.18 17.24 -8.24
C HIS A 251 12.65 17.19 -8.61
N VAL A 252 13.01 17.64 -9.80
CA VAL A 252 14.40 17.74 -10.24
C VAL A 252 14.63 19.15 -10.73
N GLN A 253 15.70 19.80 -10.26
CA GLN A 253 16.03 21.16 -10.61
C GLN A 253 17.53 21.34 -10.74
N SER A 254 17.94 22.23 -11.64
CA SER A 254 19.31 22.70 -11.77
C SER A 254 19.45 24.18 -11.42
N ASP A 255 20.63 24.58 -10.97
CA ASP A 255 21.03 25.98 -10.82
C ASP A 255 21.77 26.52 -12.05
N ALA A 256 22.23 27.77 -11.96
CA ALA A 256 22.98 28.45 -13.02
C ALA A 256 24.34 27.79 -13.34
N THR A 257 24.90 26.99 -12.44
CA THR A 257 26.16 26.25 -12.65
C THR A 257 25.95 24.89 -13.29
N GLY A 258 24.70 24.46 -13.43
CA GLY A 258 24.34 23.13 -13.89
C GLY A 258 24.46 22.06 -12.80
N CYS A 259 24.51 22.44 -11.51
CA CYS A 259 24.33 21.50 -10.41
C CYS A 259 22.87 21.03 -10.43
N VAL A 260 22.63 19.72 -10.51
CA VAL A 260 21.29 19.13 -10.66
C VAL A 260 20.96 18.28 -9.44
N ILE A 261 19.86 18.62 -8.76
CA ILE A 261 19.39 17.95 -7.55
C ILE A 261 18.01 17.36 -7.80
N GLY A 262 17.85 16.08 -7.44
CA GLY A 262 16.56 15.41 -7.33
C GLY A 262 16.07 15.36 -5.88
N HIS A 263 14.78 15.60 -5.69
CA HIS A 263 14.04 15.43 -4.45
C HIS A 263 12.87 14.50 -4.70
N PHE A 264 12.89 13.33 -4.06
CA PHE A 264 11.87 12.30 -4.17
C PHE A 264 11.17 12.17 -2.81
N THR A 265 9.94 12.65 -2.68
CA THR A 265 9.09 12.43 -1.49
C THR A 265 8.11 11.30 -1.73
N LEU A 266 8.02 10.40 -0.77
CA LEU A 266 7.06 9.30 -0.75
C LEU A 266 5.97 9.55 0.31
N TYR A 267 4.71 9.49 -0.11
CA TYR A 267 3.51 9.64 0.73
C TYR A 267 3.48 10.87 1.65
N ASN A 268 4.19 11.94 1.30
CA ASN A 268 4.43 13.10 2.15
C ASN A 268 4.99 12.72 3.54
N LEU A 269 5.72 11.61 3.60
CA LEU A 269 6.24 11.01 4.83
C LEU A 269 7.74 11.21 4.92
N ILE A 270 8.47 10.67 3.95
CA ILE A 270 9.92 10.68 3.90
C ILE A 270 10.38 11.09 2.51
N ALA A 271 11.49 11.84 2.45
CA ALA A 271 12.08 12.25 1.20
C ALA A 271 13.53 11.78 1.06
N PHE A 272 13.93 11.59 -0.20
CA PHE A 272 15.27 11.23 -0.64
C PHE A 272 15.78 12.38 -1.49
N ARG A 273 16.86 13.02 -1.07
CA ARG A 273 17.60 14.00 -1.85
C ARG A 273 18.77 13.31 -2.52
N VAL A 274 18.94 13.53 -3.81
CA VAL A 274 20.01 12.95 -4.63
C VAL A 274 20.66 14.02 -5.51
N VAL A 275 22.00 14.02 -5.61
CA VAL A 275 22.73 14.87 -6.56
C VAL A 275 22.95 14.10 -7.85
N LEU A 276 22.34 14.57 -8.95
CA LEU A 276 22.47 13.95 -10.27
C LEU A 276 23.74 14.43 -10.98
N ALA A 277 24.06 15.72 -10.87
CA ALA A 277 25.28 16.34 -11.36
C ALA A 277 25.71 17.44 -10.37
N GLU A 278 27.01 17.58 -10.11
CA GLU A 278 27.52 18.67 -9.25
C GLU A 278 27.69 19.98 -10.02
N MET A 279 27.84 19.90 -11.34
CA MET A 279 27.94 21.02 -12.26
C MET A 279 27.77 20.52 -13.70
N GLY A 280 27.56 21.43 -14.66
CA GLY A 280 27.63 21.12 -16.10
C GLY A 280 26.39 20.46 -16.71
N GLY A 281 25.34 20.19 -15.93
CA GLY A 281 24.01 19.91 -16.47
C GLY A 281 23.36 21.14 -17.10
N ALA A 282 22.24 20.99 -17.82
CA ALA A 282 21.52 22.15 -18.35
C ALA A 282 21.13 23.11 -17.22
N PRO A 283 21.54 24.39 -17.28
CA PRO A 283 21.28 25.34 -16.20
C PRO A 283 19.83 25.80 -16.19
N ASP A 284 19.34 26.19 -15.01
CA ASP A 284 18.03 26.82 -14.79
C ASP A 284 16.85 26.02 -15.40
N ARG A 285 16.90 24.70 -15.24
CA ARG A 285 15.86 23.77 -15.66
C ARG A 285 15.20 23.15 -14.44
N ARG A 286 13.94 22.78 -14.59
CA ARG A 286 13.20 22.06 -13.54
C ARG A 286 12.12 21.16 -14.12
N MET A 287 11.77 20.15 -13.36
CA MET A 287 10.65 19.26 -13.65
C MET A 287 10.07 18.70 -12.37
N THR A 288 8.74 18.64 -12.33
CA THR A 288 8.00 18.11 -11.18
C THR A 288 7.00 17.06 -11.64
N LEU A 289 6.93 15.95 -10.93
CA LEU A 289 5.91 14.92 -11.04
C LEU A 289 5.25 14.75 -9.67
N VAL A 290 3.94 14.90 -9.59
CA VAL A 290 3.16 14.70 -8.36
C VAL A 290 2.07 13.68 -8.63
N SER A 291 1.83 12.78 -7.67
CA SER A 291 0.72 11.82 -7.74
C SER A 291 0.03 11.65 -6.39
N ASN A 292 -1.29 11.48 -6.40
CA ASN A 292 -2.06 11.10 -5.23
C ASN A 292 -2.11 9.55 -5.10
N PRO A 293 -1.51 8.94 -4.05
CA PRO A 293 -1.60 7.51 -3.82
C PRO A 293 -2.99 7.01 -3.37
N GLU A 294 -3.85 7.89 -2.83
CA GLU A 294 -5.25 7.59 -2.50
C GLU A 294 -6.13 7.53 -3.77
N ALA A 295 -5.74 8.26 -4.82
CA ALA A 295 -6.41 8.33 -6.11
C ALA A 295 -5.36 8.32 -7.24
N PRO A 296 -4.80 7.14 -7.61
CA PRO A 296 -3.64 7.05 -8.51
C PRO A 296 -3.82 7.74 -9.86
N GLU A 297 -5.06 7.87 -10.35
CA GLU A 297 -5.45 8.63 -11.54
C GLU A 297 -5.21 10.15 -11.43
N VAL A 298 -5.15 10.69 -10.22
CA VAL A 298 -4.85 12.11 -9.95
C VAL A 298 -3.35 12.31 -9.85
N TRP A 299 -2.73 12.72 -10.96
CA TRP A 299 -1.31 13.03 -11.04
C TRP A 299 -1.05 14.11 -12.10
N SER A 300 0.11 14.77 -12.03
CA SER A 300 0.55 15.67 -13.08
C SER A 300 2.06 15.67 -13.27
N LYS A 301 2.50 15.98 -14.49
CA LYS A 301 3.89 16.25 -14.85
C LYS A 301 3.99 17.73 -15.26
N GLY A 302 5.03 18.42 -14.81
CA GLY A 302 5.25 19.83 -15.13
C GLY A 302 4.39 20.79 -14.33
N SER A 303 3.90 20.38 -13.15
CA SER A 303 3.23 21.30 -12.22
C SER A 303 4.11 22.51 -11.92
N ASN A 304 3.51 23.71 -11.85
CA ASN A 304 4.19 24.99 -11.57
C ASN A 304 4.71 25.15 -10.13
N PHE A 305 4.86 24.04 -9.41
CA PHE A 305 5.42 23.98 -8.08
C PHE A 305 6.91 24.32 -8.13
N GLU A 306 7.27 25.44 -7.50
CA GLU A 306 8.65 25.93 -7.41
C GLU A 306 9.22 25.62 -6.02
N LEU A 307 10.30 24.84 -5.99
CA LEU A 307 11.08 24.66 -4.77
C LEU A 307 12.29 25.60 -4.82
N PRO A 308 12.58 26.37 -3.76
CA PRO A 308 13.81 27.14 -3.70
C PRO A 308 15.03 26.22 -3.82
N PHE A 309 15.95 26.52 -4.75
CA PHE A 309 17.14 25.69 -4.92
C PHE A 309 18.01 25.64 -3.66
N GLU A 310 18.08 26.74 -2.92
CA GLU A 310 18.77 26.81 -1.61
C GLU A 310 18.15 25.85 -0.58
N TRP A 311 16.83 25.65 -0.64
CA TRP A 311 16.19 24.64 0.19
C TRP A 311 16.60 23.24 -0.30
N LEU A 312 16.59 22.97 -1.60
CA LEU A 312 16.99 21.67 -2.18
C LEU A 312 18.45 21.29 -1.93
N SER A 313 19.35 22.28 -1.87
CA SER A 313 20.79 22.10 -1.71
C SER A 313 21.22 21.81 -0.26
N ALA A 314 20.38 22.15 0.72
CA ALA A 314 20.65 21.98 2.14
C ALA A 314 19.69 21.00 2.84
N PRO A 315 19.63 19.71 2.45
CA PRO A 315 18.72 18.74 3.07
C PRO A 315 19.03 18.57 4.57
N GLU A 316 18.06 18.16 5.36
CA GLU A 316 18.26 17.85 6.79
C GLU A 316 17.45 16.61 7.19
N TYR A 317 18.01 15.83 8.11
CA TYR A 317 17.35 14.65 8.64
C TYR A 317 17.13 14.79 10.14
N ASN A 318 15.87 14.71 10.55
CA ASN A 318 15.43 14.67 11.93
C ASN A 318 14.38 13.57 12.10
N LEU A 319 14.69 12.60 12.97
CA LEU A 319 13.82 11.47 13.24
C LEU A 319 12.48 11.88 13.87
N GLU A 320 12.44 12.95 14.66
CA GLU A 320 11.21 13.42 15.31
C GLU A 320 10.22 13.99 14.29
N ASP A 321 10.70 14.60 13.20
CA ASP A 321 9.82 15.07 12.12
C ASP A 321 9.11 13.90 11.43
N VAL A 322 9.85 12.82 11.17
CA VAL A 322 9.30 11.59 10.59
C VAL A 322 8.28 10.96 11.53
N ARG A 323 8.59 10.89 12.83
CA ARG A 323 7.66 10.40 13.86
C ARG A 323 6.39 11.25 13.91
N GLY A 324 6.52 12.56 13.88
CA GLY A 324 5.38 13.49 13.85
C GLY A 324 4.50 13.31 12.62
N ARG A 325 5.10 13.09 11.43
CA ARG A 325 4.36 12.78 10.20
C ARG A 325 3.65 11.43 10.29
N LEU A 326 4.33 10.39 10.78
CA LEU A 326 3.75 9.07 11.02
C LEU A 326 2.58 9.12 12.02
N ALA A 327 2.70 9.92 13.07
CA ALA A 327 1.63 10.11 14.05
C ALA A 327 0.39 10.77 13.42
N ARG A 328 0.57 11.85 12.64
CA ARG A 328 -0.53 12.49 11.89
C ARG A 328 -1.15 11.56 10.86
N PHE A 329 -0.32 10.81 10.17
CA PHE A 329 -0.73 9.78 9.21
C PHE A 329 -1.61 8.71 9.89
N HIS A 330 -1.18 8.19 11.05
CA HIS A 330 -1.95 7.20 11.80
C HIS A 330 -3.25 7.79 12.36
N ALA A 331 -3.22 9.04 12.85
CA ALA A 331 -4.42 9.74 13.30
C ALA A 331 -5.45 9.93 12.17
N ARG A 332 -5.01 10.27 10.96
CA ARG A 332 -5.87 10.33 9.76
C ARG A 332 -6.48 8.97 9.45
N TYR A 333 -5.66 7.92 9.42
CA TYR A 333 -6.15 6.56 9.20
C TYR A 333 -7.25 6.20 10.21
N ALA A 334 -6.98 6.40 11.50
CA ALA A 334 -7.94 6.13 12.57
C ALA A 334 -9.24 6.92 12.38
N ALA A 335 -9.15 8.22 12.04
CA ALA A 335 -10.31 9.06 11.78
C ALA A 335 -11.14 8.57 10.57
N SER A 336 -10.47 8.09 9.51
CA SER A 336 -11.14 7.61 8.30
C SER A 336 -11.79 6.24 8.45
N LYS A 337 -11.20 5.32 9.23
CA LYS A 337 -11.68 3.93 9.34
C LYS A 337 -12.62 3.68 10.52
N THR A 338 -12.58 4.53 11.53
CA THR A 338 -13.48 4.41 12.69
C THR A 338 -14.96 4.41 12.27
N PRO A 339 -15.44 5.31 11.36
CA PRO A 339 -16.80 5.25 10.85
C PRO A 339 -17.13 3.93 10.14
N ASP A 340 -16.25 3.45 9.25
CA ASP A 340 -16.44 2.18 8.52
C ASP A 340 -16.55 0.97 9.47
N GLU A 341 -15.83 0.99 10.59
CA GLU A 341 -15.93 -0.04 11.63
C GLU A 341 -17.31 0.01 12.32
N PHE A 342 -17.79 1.21 12.66
CA PHE A 342 -19.11 1.39 13.27
C PHE A 342 -20.26 1.05 12.32
N GLU A 343 -20.15 1.44 11.06
CA GLU A 343 -21.12 1.10 10.04
C GLU A 343 -21.23 -0.42 9.87
N ARG A 344 -20.09 -1.13 9.81
CA ARG A 344 -20.08 -2.60 9.73
C ARG A 344 -20.76 -3.25 10.95
N MET A 345 -20.47 -2.79 12.17
CA MET A 345 -21.15 -3.28 13.37
C MET A 345 -22.66 -3.02 13.31
N MET A 346 -23.06 -1.83 12.86
CA MET A 346 -24.47 -1.46 12.72
C MET A 346 -25.18 -2.35 11.70
N VAL A 347 -24.61 -2.53 10.51
CA VAL A 347 -25.14 -3.39 9.46
C VAL A 347 -25.30 -4.82 9.96
N ASP A 348 -24.28 -5.40 10.61
CA ASP A 348 -24.37 -6.76 11.15
C ASP A 348 -25.51 -6.90 12.18
N VAL A 349 -25.62 -5.96 13.12
CA VAL A 349 -26.70 -5.98 14.13
C VAL A 349 -28.08 -5.83 13.49
N LEU A 350 -28.23 -4.96 12.49
CA LEU A 350 -29.50 -4.78 11.77
C LEU A 350 -29.89 -6.06 11.01
N GLU A 351 -28.96 -6.64 10.25
CA GLU A 351 -29.17 -7.88 9.49
C GLU A 351 -29.49 -9.06 10.41
N LYS A 352 -28.76 -9.19 11.52
CA LYS A 352 -28.99 -10.21 12.56
C LYS A 352 -30.41 -10.13 13.14
N ASN A 353 -30.96 -8.92 13.21
CA ASN A 353 -32.32 -8.67 13.69
C ASN A 353 -33.37 -8.68 12.56
N GLY A 354 -32.99 -9.06 11.34
CA GLY A 354 -33.88 -9.24 10.19
C GLY A 354 -34.44 -7.94 9.63
N LEU A 355 -33.82 -6.80 9.94
CA LEU A 355 -34.21 -5.53 9.35
C LEU A 355 -33.72 -5.43 7.91
N LYS A 356 -34.65 -5.05 7.04
CA LYS A 356 -34.37 -4.73 5.64
C LYS A 356 -34.49 -3.22 5.46
N GLN A 357 -33.78 -2.69 4.46
CA GLN A 357 -33.88 -1.28 4.09
C GLN A 357 -35.36 -0.90 3.83
N GLY A 358 -35.82 0.18 4.45
CA GLY A 358 -37.21 0.65 4.36
C GLY A 358 -38.25 -0.17 5.17
N GLY A 359 -37.84 -1.21 5.88
CA GLY A 359 -38.73 -2.00 6.74
C GLY A 359 -39.16 -1.25 8.00
N PRO A 360 -40.36 -1.53 8.56
CA PRO A 360 -40.82 -0.90 9.79
C PRO A 360 -39.98 -1.34 10.99
N VAL A 361 -39.66 -0.40 11.88
CA VAL A 361 -38.94 -0.67 13.14
C VAL A 361 -39.91 -0.43 14.30
N SER A 362 -40.31 -1.49 14.99
CA SER A 362 -41.11 -1.36 16.22
C SER A 362 -40.26 -0.79 17.36
N ALA A 363 -40.89 -0.15 18.34
CA ALA A 363 -40.17 0.38 19.50
C ALA A 363 -39.38 -0.71 20.26
N ALA A 364 -39.94 -1.91 20.38
CA ALA A 364 -39.27 -3.05 21.00
C ALA A 364 -38.03 -3.52 20.19
N LEU A 365 -38.15 -3.55 18.86
CA LEU A 365 -37.03 -3.89 17.98
C LEU A 365 -35.94 -2.82 18.02
N ALA A 366 -36.31 -1.54 17.99
CA ALA A 366 -35.39 -0.42 18.13
C ALA A 366 -34.62 -0.48 19.46
N HIS A 367 -35.32 -0.75 20.57
CA HIS A 367 -34.68 -0.88 21.88
C HIS A 367 -33.69 -2.05 21.92
N LYS A 368 -34.06 -3.21 21.36
CA LYS A 368 -33.18 -4.38 21.26
C LYS A 368 -31.92 -4.09 20.45
N ILE A 369 -32.07 -3.48 19.27
CA ILE A 369 -30.94 -3.11 18.40
C ILE A 369 -30.04 -2.09 19.07
N GLY A 370 -30.62 -1.07 19.69
CA GLY A 370 -29.87 -0.03 20.41
C GLY A 370 -29.05 -0.61 21.55
N GLY A 371 -29.62 -1.55 22.32
CA GLY A 371 -28.91 -2.24 23.39
C GLY A 371 -27.74 -3.08 22.89
N GLU A 372 -27.94 -3.89 21.84
CA GLU A 372 -26.88 -4.72 21.27
C GLU A 372 -25.78 -3.87 20.64
N LEU A 373 -26.13 -2.89 19.82
CA LEU A 373 -25.17 -1.97 19.19
C LEU A 373 -24.38 -1.19 20.25
N GLY A 374 -25.07 -0.65 21.27
CA GLY A 374 -24.42 0.06 22.37
C GLY A 374 -23.40 -0.80 23.11
N LEU A 375 -23.74 -2.06 23.39
CA LEU A 375 -22.83 -3.01 24.02
C LEU A 375 -21.62 -3.33 23.13
N ARG A 376 -21.84 -3.65 21.84
CA ARG A 376 -20.76 -3.96 20.90
C ARG A 376 -19.80 -2.78 20.71
N VAL A 377 -20.34 -1.59 20.54
CA VAL A 377 -19.56 -0.34 20.44
C VAL A 377 -18.75 -0.09 21.71
N ALA A 378 -19.34 -0.29 22.88
CA ALA A 378 -18.64 -0.13 24.16
C ALA A 378 -17.48 -1.14 24.28
N MET A 379 -17.72 -2.42 23.98
CA MET A 379 -16.67 -3.45 24.00
C MET A 379 -15.54 -3.13 23.01
N HIS A 380 -15.88 -2.76 21.77
CA HIS A 380 -14.91 -2.36 20.74
C HIS A 380 -14.05 -1.18 21.18
N ARG A 381 -14.66 -0.14 21.78
CA ARG A 381 -13.95 1.05 22.27
C ARG A 381 -13.04 0.76 23.46
N LEU A 382 -13.41 -0.19 24.31
CA LEU A 382 -12.61 -0.64 25.45
C LEU A 382 -11.53 -1.66 25.06
N GLY A 383 -11.50 -2.11 23.80
CA GLY A 383 -10.59 -3.17 23.35
C GLY A 383 -10.92 -4.53 23.95
N LEU A 384 -12.18 -4.74 24.37
CA LEU A 384 -12.67 -5.98 24.94
C LEU A 384 -13.37 -6.81 23.85
N PRO A 385 -13.27 -8.16 23.91
CA PRO A 385 -14.01 -9.02 23.00
C PRO A 385 -15.51 -8.92 23.29
N PHE A 386 -16.32 -8.85 22.24
CA PHE A 386 -17.75 -9.13 22.31
C PHE A 386 -17.95 -10.63 22.11
N GLU A 387 -18.57 -11.29 23.08
CA GLU A 387 -18.81 -12.73 23.06
C GLU A 387 -20.32 -13.03 23.08
N GLU A 388 -20.78 -13.77 22.09
CA GLU A 388 -22.14 -14.32 22.05
C GLU A 388 -22.09 -15.83 22.28
N LYS A 389 -22.59 -16.27 23.43
CA LYS A 389 -22.68 -17.69 23.80
C LYS A 389 -24.01 -18.28 23.36
N ALA A 390 -23.97 -19.42 22.68
CA ALA A 390 -25.14 -20.19 22.29
C ALA A 390 -24.72 -21.63 21.97
N THR A 391 -25.65 -22.48 21.56
CA THR A 391 -25.27 -23.74 20.89
C THR A 391 -24.77 -23.47 19.49
N LEU A 392 -23.92 -24.34 18.93
CA LEU A 392 -23.49 -24.19 17.54
C LEU A 392 -24.68 -24.17 16.58
N ALA A 393 -25.71 -25.00 16.81
CA ALA A 393 -26.93 -25.00 16.01
C ALA A 393 -27.64 -23.63 15.99
N GLU A 394 -27.69 -22.95 17.14
CA GLU A 394 -28.29 -21.62 17.23
C GLU A 394 -27.47 -20.55 16.50
N LEU A 395 -26.14 -20.59 16.64
CA LEU A 395 -25.25 -19.70 15.88
C LEU A 395 -25.40 -19.96 14.38
N MET A 396 -25.36 -21.21 13.94
CA MET A 396 -25.52 -21.57 12.53
C MET A 396 -26.84 -21.06 11.95
N ARG A 397 -27.94 -21.17 12.69
CA ARG A 397 -29.25 -20.66 12.28
C ARG A 397 -29.29 -19.14 12.15
N ARG A 398 -28.58 -18.41 13.02
CA ARG A 398 -28.51 -16.95 13.00
C ARG A 398 -27.71 -16.45 11.79
N TYR A 399 -26.51 -17.02 11.58
CA TYR A 399 -25.55 -16.50 10.61
C TYR A 399 -25.71 -17.06 9.18
N ARG A 400 -26.30 -18.27 8.99
CA ARG A 400 -26.67 -18.73 7.64
C ARG A 400 -27.76 -17.87 6.98
N LYS A 401 -28.61 -17.22 7.77
CA LYS A 401 -29.64 -16.30 7.25
C LYS A 401 -29.04 -15.01 6.68
N GLN A 402 -27.90 -14.56 7.20
CA GLN A 402 -27.17 -13.40 6.67
C GLN A 402 -26.48 -13.73 5.34
N ALA A 403 -25.83 -14.89 5.24
CA ALA A 403 -25.13 -15.32 4.03
C ALA A 403 -26.05 -15.55 2.80
N ALA A 404 -27.35 -15.78 3.03
CA ALA A 404 -28.34 -16.01 1.98
C ALA A 404 -29.00 -14.70 1.45
N ALA A 405 -28.68 -13.54 2.01
CA ALA A 405 -29.13 -12.27 1.45
C ALA A 405 -28.38 -12.01 0.12
N PRO A 406 -29.08 -11.66 -0.97
CA PRO A 406 -28.40 -11.35 -2.24
C PRO A 406 -27.44 -10.19 -2.01
N LYS A 407 -26.15 -10.41 -2.32
CA LYS A 407 -25.19 -9.32 -2.40
C LYS A 407 -25.61 -8.48 -3.60
N GLU A 408 -26.19 -7.31 -3.38
CA GLU A 408 -26.33 -6.33 -4.44
C GLU A 408 -24.93 -6.01 -4.95
N ASP A 409 -24.72 -6.17 -6.26
CA ASP A 409 -23.44 -5.82 -6.87
C ASP A 409 -23.14 -4.35 -6.54
N PRO A 410 -21.90 -4.02 -6.14
CA PRO A 410 -21.52 -2.64 -5.93
C PRO A 410 -21.85 -1.85 -7.20
N PRO A 411 -22.36 -0.61 -7.07
CA PRO A 411 -22.72 0.20 -8.23
C PRO A 411 -21.53 0.23 -9.17
N SER A 412 -21.72 -0.28 -10.40
CA SER A 412 -20.69 -0.26 -11.42
C SER A 412 -20.23 1.19 -11.56
N SER A 413 -18.98 1.46 -11.21
CA SER A 413 -18.36 2.77 -11.44
C SER A 413 -18.35 3.00 -12.95
N GLY A 414 -19.39 3.71 -13.42
CA GLY A 414 -19.59 3.98 -14.82
C GLY A 414 -18.53 4.93 -15.36
N GLY A 415 -18.13 4.67 -16.60
CA GLY A 415 -17.66 5.69 -17.54
C GLY A 415 -16.15 5.81 -17.66
N ASP A 416 -15.55 4.94 -18.47
CA ASP A 416 -14.37 5.31 -19.25
C ASP A 416 -14.74 6.50 -20.15
N ALA A 417 -14.33 7.70 -19.76
CA ALA A 417 -14.16 8.81 -20.70
C ALA A 417 -12.78 8.63 -21.35
N LYS A 418 -12.78 8.07 -22.56
CA LYS A 418 -11.65 8.19 -23.49
C LYS A 418 -11.72 9.58 -24.10
N ASP A 419 -10.68 10.37 -23.89
CA ASP A 419 -10.15 11.35 -24.84
C ASP A 419 -8.62 11.37 -24.72
#